data_AF-A0AAW0L6Y2-F1
#
_entry.id   AF-A0AAW0L6Y2-F1
#
_cell.length_a   1.000
_cell.length_b   1.000
_cell.length_c   1.000
_cell.angle_alpha   90.00
_cell.angle_beta   90.00
_cell.angle_gamma   90.00
#
_symmetry.space_group_name_H-M   'P 1'
#
loop_
_entity.id
_entity.type
_entity.pdbx_description
1 polymer ?
#
loop_
_entity_poly.entity_id
_entity_poly.type
_entity_poly.pdbx_seq_one_letter_code
_entity_poly.pdbx_strand_id
1 'polypeptide(L)'
;METQYPNPNPNPNHTDETESDDPTTRRIRRLSLHLLNHPDHDDHDHDQLRTVTCGATTTRKKLEVDTARLSECMRGKHREIQEKVFEYFNARPELQTPLEISKDEHRELCMRQLIGLVREANIRPFRYVLEEPSEYFAILEAVGSVDMSLGIKMGVQYRLGNCASDFQYLVKVELRCFDLNVIV
;
A
#
# COMPACT_ATOMS: atom_id res chain seq x y z
N MET A 1 -18.37 75.90 18.53
CA MET A 1 -17.60 76.66 17.51
C MET A 1 -16.20 76.87 18.06
N GLU A 2 -15.19 76.79 17.18
CA GLU A 2 -13.72 76.94 17.39
C GLU A 2 -12.97 75.73 18.00
N THR A 3 -11.75 75.33 17.59
CA THR A 3 -11.08 75.11 16.28
C THR A 3 -9.74 74.38 16.56
N GLN A 4 -9.53 73.24 15.91
CA GLN A 4 -8.33 72.72 15.22
C GLN A 4 -6.84 73.13 15.62
N TYR A 5 -6.07 72.16 16.19
CA TYR A 5 -4.63 71.74 16.00
C TYR A 5 -3.45 72.65 16.48
N PRO A 6 -2.20 72.14 16.79
CA PRO A 6 -1.52 70.95 16.24
C PRO A 6 -0.72 70.02 17.21
N ASN A 7 -0.32 68.87 16.65
CA ASN A 7 0.58 67.84 17.20
C ASN A 7 2.03 68.36 17.40
N PRO A 8 2.74 67.87 18.42
CA PRO A 8 4.16 67.58 18.29
C PRO A 8 4.47 66.16 18.80
N ASN A 9 4.85 65.28 17.88
CA ASN A 9 5.54 64.03 18.22
C ASN A 9 7.01 64.38 18.51
N PRO A 10 7.67 63.73 19.49
CA PRO A 10 8.54 62.62 19.08
C PRO A 10 8.74 61.50 20.14
N ASN A 11 8.51 60.25 19.71
CA ASN A 11 9.37 59.03 19.84
C ASN A 11 9.81 58.53 21.26
N PRO A 12 10.44 57.34 21.44
CA PRO A 12 10.52 56.09 20.66
C PRO A 12 10.23 54.79 21.48
N ASN A 13 10.12 53.67 20.74
CA ASN A 13 10.40 52.27 21.16
C ASN A 13 9.46 51.55 22.14
N HIS A 14 8.68 50.59 21.63
CA HIS A 14 8.96 49.18 21.94
C HIS A 14 8.45 48.26 20.82
N THR A 15 9.41 47.54 20.26
CA THR A 15 9.32 46.38 19.38
C THR A 15 8.47 45.27 20.00
N ASP A 16 7.67 44.59 19.19
CA ASP A 16 7.65 43.12 19.17
C ASP A 16 7.23 42.62 17.78
N GLU A 17 8.26 42.37 16.97
CA GLU A 17 8.21 41.46 15.83
C GLU A 17 8.28 40.03 16.36
N THR A 18 7.13 39.39 16.56
CA THR A 18 6.97 37.92 16.65
C THR A 18 5.49 37.65 16.35
N GLU A 19 5.11 36.94 15.30
CA GLU A 19 5.34 35.52 15.19
C GLU A 19 5.17 35.07 13.74
N SER A 20 6.11 34.24 13.30
CA SER A 20 5.96 33.32 12.18
C SER A 20 4.53 32.76 12.13
N ASP A 21 3.86 32.92 10.99
CA ASP A 21 2.60 32.23 10.71
C ASP A 21 2.90 30.72 10.61
N ASP A 22 3.01 30.07 11.77
CA ASP A 22 3.31 28.65 11.91
C ASP A 22 2.28 27.88 11.08
N PRO A 23 2.70 26.99 10.15
CA PRO A 23 1.80 26.19 9.35
C PRO A 23 0.76 25.43 10.18
N THR A 24 1.07 25.10 11.44
CA THR A 24 0.13 24.50 12.39
C THR A 24 -1.00 25.47 12.74
N THR A 25 -0.69 26.72 13.09
CA THR A 25 -1.66 27.77 13.41
C THR A 25 -2.58 28.06 12.23
N ARG A 26 -2.02 28.11 11.01
CA ARG A 26 -2.81 28.26 9.77
C ARG A 26 -3.76 27.08 9.55
N ARG A 27 -3.30 25.85 9.79
CA ARG A 27 -4.11 24.62 9.67
C ARG A 27 -5.22 24.57 10.71
N ILE A 28 -4.91 24.90 11.96
CA ILE A 28 -5.89 24.96 13.05
C ILE A 28 -6.95 26.01 12.71
N ARG A 29 -6.57 27.21 12.28
CA ARG A 29 -7.52 28.25 11.89
C ARG A 29 -8.46 27.82 10.76
N ARG A 30 -7.93 27.12 9.75
CA ARG A 30 -8.72 26.60 8.62
C ARG A 30 -9.67 25.48 9.06
N LEU A 31 -9.22 24.60 9.95
CA LEU A 31 -10.05 23.54 10.53
C LEU A 31 -11.17 24.14 11.38
N SER A 32 -10.86 25.10 12.24
CA SER A 32 -11.84 25.80 13.08
C SER A 32 -12.90 26.48 12.23
N LEU A 33 -12.54 27.11 11.11
CA LEU A 33 -13.52 27.69 10.19
C LEU A 33 -14.44 26.64 9.55
N HIS A 34 -13.98 25.41 9.30
CA HIS A 34 -14.82 24.34 8.74
C HIS A 34 -15.73 23.70 9.79
N LEU A 35 -15.27 23.62 11.04
CA LEU A 35 -16.05 23.07 12.15
C LEU A 35 -17.07 24.07 12.70
N LEU A 36 -16.75 25.37 12.65
CA LEU A 36 -17.59 26.45 13.18
C LEU A 36 -18.54 27.06 12.14
N ASN A 37 -18.26 26.92 10.83
CA ASN A 37 -19.22 27.26 9.77
C ASN A 37 -20.16 26.09 9.49
N HIS A 38 -20.76 25.52 10.53
CA HIS A 38 -22.00 24.81 10.32
C HIS A 38 -23.07 25.89 10.13
N PRO A 39 -23.77 25.96 8.99
CA PRO A 39 -24.97 26.78 8.95
C PRO A 39 -25.89 26.23 10.04
N ASP A 40 -26.27 27.07 11.00
CA ASP A 40 -27.41 26.80 11.87
C ASP A 40 -28.60 26.58 10.94
N HIS A 41 -28.82 25.32 10.57
CA HIS A 41 -30.04 24.91 9.93
C HIS A 41 -31.03 24.71 11.06
N ASP A 42 -31.76 25.80 11.33
CA ASP A 42 -33.04 25.75 12.02
C ASP A 42 -33.84 24.54 11.51
N ASP A 43 -34.30 23.77 12.49
CA ASP A 43 -35.50 22.94 12.57
C ASP A 43 -36.03 22.27 11.28
N HIS A 44 -36.21 20.95 11.37
CA HIS A 44 -36.72 20.04 10.33
C HIS A 44 -35.75 19.64 9.21
N ASP A 45 -34.94 18.60 9.45
CA ASP A 45 -35.14 17.25 8.91
C ASP A 45 -33.92 16.39 9.25
N HIS A 46 -34.00 15.59 10.32
CA HIS A 46 -32.91 14.71 10.79
C HIS A 46 -32.64 13.51 9.86
N ASP A 47 -33.03 13.57 8.59
CA ASP A 47 -33.01 12.41 7.69
C ASP A 47 -31.75 12.30 6.81
N GLN A 48 -30.73 13.15 6.99
CA GLN A 48 -29.62 13.19 6.04
C GLN A 48 -28.50 12.14 6.21
N LEU A 49 -28.50 11.35 7.29
CA LEU A 49 -27.73 10.10 7.38
C LEU A 49 -28.47 9.07 8.23
N ARG A 50 -29.63 8.62 7.74
CA ARG A 50 -30.33 7.50 8.33
C ARG A 50 -29.52 6.23 8.09
N THR A 51 -29.09 5.57 9.18
CA THR A 51 -28.56 4.20 9.10
C THR A 51 -29.70 3.28 8.67
N VAL A 52 -29.83 3.11 7.36
CA VAL A 52 -30.66 2.05 6.81
C VAL A 52 -30.11 0.73 7.32
N THR A 53 -30.99 -0.08 7.89
CA THR A 53 -30.68 -1.46 8.30
C THR A 53 -30.43 -2.29 7.05
N CYS A 54 -29.24 -2.15 6.46
CA CYS A 54 -28.80 -2.97 5.35
C CYS A 54 -28.51 -4.38 5.89
N GLY A 55 -29.53 -5.24 5.89
CA GLY A 55 -29.35 -6.69 5.97
C GLY A 55 -29.63 -7.38 7.31
N ALA A 56 -30.31 -6.77 8.27
CA ALA A 56 -30.68 -7.47 9.52
C ALA A 56 -32.13 -7.99 9.57
N THR A 57 -33.06 -7.42 8.78
CA THR A 57 -34.50 -7.56 9.05
C THR A 57 -35.31 -8.36 8.04
N THR A 58 -34.68 -9.00 7.06
CA THR A 58 -35.34 -10.00 6.21
C THR A 58 -34.65 -11.34 6.39
N THR A 59 -34.98 -12.03 7.49
CA THR A 59 -34.63 -13.42 7.79
C THR A 59 -33.13 -13.74 7.86
N ARG A 60 -32.68 -14.33 8.99
CA ARG A 60 -31.49 -15.20 9.05
C ARG A 60 -31.67 -16.46 8.18
N LYS A 61 -32.16 -16.33 6.94
CA LYS A 61 -31.97 -17.35 5.93
C LYS A 61 -30.50 -17.25 5.57
N LYS A 62 -29.72 -18.24 6.02
CA LYS A 62 -28.36 -18.47 5.55
C LYS A 62 -28.36 -18.21 4.05
N LEU A 63 -27.58 -17.22 3.61
CA LEU A 63 -27.41 -16.95 2.18
C LEU A 63 -26.92 -18.27 1.57
N GLU A 64 -27.79 -18.91 0.79
CA GLU A 64 -27.46 -20.16 0.13
C GLU A 64 -26.61 -19.80 -1.09
N VAL A 65 -25.31 -19.68 -0.84
CA VAL A 65 -24.32 -19.42 -1.88
C VAL A 65 -23.90 -20.75 -2.46
N ASP A 66 -23.98 -20.85 -3.78
CA ASP A 66 -23.33 -21.92 -4.53
C ASP A 66 -21.81 -21.77 -4.36
N THR A 67 -21.26 -22.54 -3.42
CA THR A 67 -19.83 -22.51 -3.10
C THR A 67 -18.97 -22.96 -4.27
N ALA A 68 -19.50 -23.82 -5.16
CA ALA A 68 -18.77 -24.29 -6.32
C ALA A 68 -18.59 -23.15 -7.33
N ARG A 69 -19.68 -22.47 -7.70
CA ARG A 69 -19.62 -21.31 -8.62
C ARG A 69 -18.86 -20.14 -8.03
N LEU A 70 -19.01 -19.86 -6.73
CA LEU A 70 -18.22 -18.83 -6.07
C LEU A 70 -16.74 -19.20 -6.08
N SER A 71 -16.39 -20.45 -5.76
CA SER A 71 -15.00 -20.89 -5.79
C SER A 71 -14.42 -20.79 -7.20
N GLU A 72 -15.16 -21.16 -8.24
CA GLU A 72 -14.71 -21.05 -9.64
C GLU A 72 -14.50 -19.59 -10.05
N CYS A 73 -15.40 -18.69 -9.63
CA CYS A 73 -15.25 -17.26 -9.87
C CYS A 73 -14.03 -16.67 -9.16
N MET A 74 -13.78 -17.06 -7.90
CA MET A 74 -12.68 -16.53 -7.07
C MET A 74 -11.33 -17.20 -7.34
N ARG A 75 -11.31 -18.38 -7.96
CA ARG A 75 -10.09 -19.18 -8.19
C ARG A 75 -9.06 -18.48 -9.08
N GLY A 76 -9.46 -17.46 -9.83
CA GLY A 76 -8.60 -16.78 -10.78
C GLY A 76 -8.25 -17.64 -12.00
N LYS A 77 -7.62 -17.01 -13.00
CA LYS A 77 -7.30 -17.68 -14.29
C LYS A 77 -5.97 -18.43 -14.26
N HIS A 78 -5.00 -17.97 -13.46
CA HIS A 78 -3.62 -18.45 -13.50
C HIS A 78 -3.31 -19.35 -12.29
N ARG A 79 -4.20 -20.29 -11.98
CA ARG A 79 -4.04 -21.15 -10.81
C ARG A 79 -2.80 -22.04 -10.88
N GLU A 80 -2.45 -22.54 -12.06
CA GLU A 80 -1.33 -23.47 -12.21
C GLU A 80 0.00 -22.87 -11.75
N ILE A 81 0.25 -21.59 -12.05
CA ILE A 81 1.49 -20.92 -11.59
C ILE A 81 1.42 -20.59 -10.09
N GLN A 82 0.23 -20.27 -9.57
CA GLN A 82 0.02 -20.04 -8.14
C GLN A 82 0.24 -21.33 -7.33
N GLU A 83 -0.29 -22.46 -7.80
CA GLU A 83 -0.09 -23.78 -7.20
C GLU A 83 1.40 -24.16 -7.16
N LYS A 84 2.17 -23.89 -8.23
CA LYS A 84 3.62 -24.10 -8.22
C LYS A 84 4.33 -23.28 -7.13
N VAL A 85 3.93 -22.03 -6.92
CA VAL A 85 4.47 -21.20 -5.82
C VAL A 85 4.14 -21.86 -4.47
N PHE A 86 2.89 -22.24 -4.26
CA PHE A 86 2.45 -22.84 -3.00
C PHE A 86 3.12 -24.18 -2.72
N GLU A 87 3.18 -25.07 -3.71
CA GLU A 87 3.86 -26.36 -3.59
C GLU A 87 5.33 -26.19 -3.18
N TYR A 88 6.01 -25.25 -3.82
CA TYR A 88 7.42 -24.95 -3.53
C TYR A 88 7.64 -24.50 -2.07
N PHE A 89 6.83 -23.56 -1.57
CA PHE A 89 6.95 -23.06 -0.20
C PHE A 89 6.38 -24.02 0.86
N ASN A 90 5.36 -24.81 0.53
CA ASN A 90 4.81 -25.83 1.44
C ASN A 90 5.81 -26.98 1.65
N ALA A 91 6.60 -27.32 0.63
CA ALA A 91 7.68 -28.29 0.77
C ALA A 91 8.87 -27.77 1.62
N ARG A 92 8.89 -26.46 1.93
CA ARG A 92 10.03 -25.76 2.54
C ARG A 92 9.60 -24.87 3.71
N PRO A 93 9.24 -25.47 4.85
CA PRO A 93 8.82 -24.72 6.03
C PRO A 93 9.91 -23.75 6.55
N GLU A 94 11.19 -24.02 6.29
CA GLU A 94 12.31 -23.13 6.61
C GLU A 94 12.34 -21.82 5.81
N LEU A 95 11.53 -21.73 4.77
CA LEU A 95 11.28 -20.53 3.97
C LEU A 95 10.00 -19.82 4.40
N GLN A 96 9.23 -20.30 5.36
CA GLN A 96 8.08 -19.58 5.90
C GLN A 96 8.51 -18.57 6.94
N THR A 97 7.83 -17.43 7.00
CA THR A 97 8.18 -16.33 7.90
C THR A 97 7.59 -16.58 9.30
N PRO A 98 8.43 -16.77 10.33
CA PRO A 98 7.96 -16.92 11.71
C PRO A 98 7.31 -15.63 12.22
N LEU A 99 6.40 -15.76 13.19
CA LEU A 99 5.72 -14.60 13.81
C LEU A 99 6.70 -13.64 14.49
N GLU A 100 7.77 -14.18 15.10
CA GLU A 100 8.79 -13.42 15.80
C GLU A 100 10.14 -13.69 15.15
N ILE A 101 10.62 -12.73 14.37
CA ILE A 101 11.92 -12.76 13.69
C ILE A 101 12.52 -11.36 13.74
N SER A 102 13.85 -11.27 13.91
CA SER A 102 14.51 -9.97 13.85
C SER A 102 14.49 -9.40 12.43
N LYS A 103 14.68 -8.08 12.31
CA LYS A 103 14.68 -7.41 11.01
C LYS A 103 15.75 -7.95 10.06
N ASP A 104 16.95 -8.25 10.57
CA ASP A 104 18.07 -8.68 9.73
C ASP A 104 17.94 -10.14 9.30
N GLU A 105 17.45 -11.02 10.18
CA GLU A 105 17.09 -12.39 9.81
C GLU A 105 15.95 -12.43 8.79
N HIS A 106 14.94 -11.57 8.93
CA HIS A 106 13.86 -11.46 7.96
C HIS A 106 14.36 -10.97 6.58
N ARG A 107 15.34 -10.07 6.54
CA ARG A 107 15.97 -9.64 5.28
C ARG A 107 16.69 -10.80 4.59
N GLU A 108 17.43 -11.60 5.35
CA GLU A 108 18.13 -12.77 4.83
C GLU A 108 17.15 -13.84 4.35
N LEU A 109 16.10 -14.11 5.12
CA LEU A 109 15.02 -15.02 4.76
C LEU A 109 14.35 -14.59 3.45
N CYS A 110 13.95 -13.32 3.33
CA CYS A 110 13.41 -12.76 2.08
C CYS A 110 14.33 -13.00 0.87
N MET A 111 15.64 -12.87 1.05
CA MET A 111 16.60 -13.15 -0.03
C MET A 111 16.67 -14.63 -0.38
N ARG A 112 16.64 -15.53 0.61
CA ARG A 112 16.59 -16.99 0.38
C ARG A 112 15.29 -17.39 -0.33
N GLN A 113 14.15 -16.87 0.11
CA GLN A 113 12.84 -17.11 -0.53
C GLN A 113 12.87 -16.68 -2.01
N LEU A 114 13.42 -15.49 -2.29
CA LEU A 114 13.52 -14.95 -3.64
C LEU A 114 14.44 -15.76 -4.56
N ILE A 115 15.63 -16.12 -4.08
CA ILE A 115 16.57 -16.98 -4.81
C ILE A 115 15.93 -18.33 -5.09
N GLY A 116 15.29 -18.90 -4.08
CA GLY A 116 14.60 -20.17 -4.18
C GLY A 116 13.48 -20.16 -5.22
N LEU A 117 12.63 -19.14 -5.19
CA LEU A 117 11.55 -18.95 -6.16
C LEU A 117 12.09 -18.91 -7.61
N VAL A 118 13.15 -18.15 -7.85
CA VAL A 118 13.70 -17.95 -9.20
C VAL A 118 14.52 -19.13 -9.69
N ARG A 119 15.40 -19.68 -8.85
CA ARG A 119 16.37 -20.70 -9.26
C ARG A 119 15.87 -22.12 -9.07
N GLU A 120 15.16 -22.37 -7.98
CA GLU A 120 14.80 -23.72 -7.57
C GLU A 120 13.37 -24.05 -8.00
N ALA A 121 12.42 -23.13 -7.85
CA ALA A 121 11.07 -23.27 -8.40
C ALA A 121 11.00 -22.95 -9.90
N ASN A 122 12.07 -22.36 -10.47
CA ASN A 122 12.15 -21.88 -11.86
C ASN A 122 10.98 -20.95 -12.25
N ILE A 123 10.50 -20.15 -11.30
CA ILE A 123 9.47 -19.14 -11.53
C ILE A 123 10.20 -17.81 -11.71
N ARG A 124 10.14 -17.25 -12.93
CA ARG A 124 10.86 -16.02 -13.31
C ARG A 124 9.85 -14.88 -13.52
N PRO A 125 9.47 -14.14 -12.47
CA PRO A 125 8.32 -13.25 -12.53
C PRO A 125 8.55 -12.09 -13.50
N PHE A 126 9.78 -11.61 -13.67
CA PHE A 126 10.07 -10.49 -14.57
C PHE A 126 9.96 -10.84 -16.04
N ARG A 127 10.01 -12.13 -16.39
CA ARG A 127 9.68 -12.56 -17.75
C ARG A 127 8.22 -12.20 -18.09
N TYR A 128 7.31 -12.45 -17.16
CA TYR A 128 5.88 -12.23 -17.34
C TYR A 128 5.47 -10.75 -17.27
N VAL A 129 6.31 -9.88 -16.71
CA VAL A 129 6.08 -8.43 -16.69
C VAL A 129 5.83 -7.84 -18.09
N LEU A 130 6.56 -8.33 -19.09
CA LEU A 130 6.43 -7.86 -20.47
C LEU A 130 5.60 -8.81 -21.34
N GLU A 131 5.72 -10.12 -21.12
CA GLU A 131 5.06 -11.14 -21.95
C GLU A 131 3.57 -11.30 -21.61
N GLU A 132 3.24 -11.45 -20.33
CA GLU A 132 1.87 -11.71 -19.86
C GLU A 132 1.67 -11.13 -18.44
N PRO A 133 1.28 -9.85 -18.33
CA PRO A 133 1.20 -9.17 -17.03
C PRO A 133 0.21 -9.83 -16.06
N SER A 134 -0.81 -10.51 -16.58
CA SER A 134 -1.79 -11.22 -15.76
C SER A 134 -1.18 -12.39 -14.97
N GLU A 135 -0.22 -13.11 -15.56
CA GLU A 135 0.57 -14.15 -14.89
C GLU A 135 1.52 -13.55 -13.85
N TYR A 136 2.16 -12.42 -14.16
CA TYR A 136 3.00 -11.71 -13.19
C TYR A 136 2.21 -11.34 -11.92
N PHE A 137 1.00 -10.79 -12.08
CA PHE A 137 0.16 -10.45 -10.93
C PHE A 137 -0.34 -11.68 -10.17
N ALA A 138 -0.62 -12.78 -10.85
CA ALA A 138 -0.99 -14.02 -10.19
C ALA A 138 0.15 -14.60 -9.35
N ILE A 139 1.40 -14.56 -9.87
CA ILE A 139 2.60 -14.91 -9.09
C ILE A 139 2.75 -13.98 -7.88
N LEU A 140 2.57 -12.67 -8.09
CA LEU A 140 2.69 -11.67 -7.03
C LEU A 140 1.67 -11.89 -5.91
N GLU A 141 0.44 -12.23 -6.26
CA GLU A 141 -0.62 -12.58 -5.32
C GLU A 141 -0.24 -13.82 -4.50
N ALA A 142 0.16 -14.90 -5.15
CA ALA A 142 0.56 -16.13 -4.47
C ALA A 142 1.76 -15.90 -3.54
N VAL A 143 2.80 -15.23 -4.03
CA VAL A 143 3.99 -14.89 -3.23
C VAL A 143 3.62 -13.99 -2.05
N GLY A 144 2.78 -12.97 -2.26
CA GLY A 144 2.32 -12.07 -1.21
C GLY A 144 1.51 -12.75 -0.12
N SER A 145 0.83 -13.85 -0.45
CA SER A 145 0.10 -14.67 0.53
C SER A 145 1.02 -15.59 1.35
N VAL A 146 2.21 -15.95 0.82
CA VAL A 146 3.25 -16.65 1.58
C VAL A 146 4.01 -15.67 2.48
N ASP A 147 4.43 -14.54 1.93
CA ASP A 147 5.10 -13.47 2.65
C ASP A 147 4.79 -12.11 2.01
N MET A 148 4.14 -11.23 2.78
CA MET A 148 3.75 -9.91 2.30
C MET A 148 4.96 -9.03 1.95
N SER A 149 6.06 -9.12 2.71
CA SER A 149 7.27 -8.33 2.46
C SER A 149 7.92 -8.74 1.15
N LEU A 150 7.97 -10.04 0.85
CA LEU A 150 8.46 -10.57 -0.41
C LEU A 150 7.57 -10.12 -1.57
N GLY A 151 6.24 -10.21 -1.43
CA GLY A 151 5.29 -9.69 -2.40
C GLY A 151 5.49 -8.19 -2.67
N ILE A 152 5.68 -7.37 -1.63
CA ILE A 152 5.99 -5.95 -1.79
C ILE A 152 7.34 -5.75 -2.48
N LYS A 153 8.39 -6.50 -2.09
CA LYS A 153 9.72 -6.39 -2.69
C LYS A 153 9.71 -6.67 -4.19
N MET A 154 8.90 -7.64 -4.61
CA MET A 154 8.67 -7.96 -6.02
C MET A 154 7.82 -6.90 -6.74
N GLY A 155 6.79 -6.37 -6.09
CA GLY A 155 5.86 -5.41 -6.69
C GLY A 155 6.39 -3.97 -6.79
N VAL A 156 7.22 -3.53 -5.83
CA VAL A 156 7.86 -2.21 -5.84
C VAL A 156 8.79 -2.06 -7.05
N GLN A 157 9.43 -3.15 -7.47
CA GLN A 157 10.28 -3.20 -8.66
C GLN A 157 9.49 -3.01 -9.98
N TYR A 158 8.16 -3.22 -9.97
CA TYR A 158 7.28 -3.01 -11.13
C TYR A 158 6.61 -1.62 -11.17
N ARG A 159 6.29 -1.01 -10.01
CA ARG A 159 5.53 0.27 -9.97
C ARG A 159 6.37 1.54 -9.82
N LEU A 160 7.57 1.46 -9.25
CA LEU A 160 8.41 2.63 -8.99
C LEU A 160 9.74 2.43 -9.71
N GLY A 161 9.83 2.92 -10.95
CA GLY A 161 11.07 2.92 -11.71
C GLY A 161 12.20 3.58 -10.93
N ASN A 162 13.36 2.91 -10.88
CA ASN A 162 14.68 3.49 -10.59
C ASN A 162 15.05 3.84 -9.13
N CYS A 163 14.75 3.00 -8.13
CA CYS A 163 15.49 3.06 -6.85
C CYS A 163 16.68 2.08 -6.86
N ALA A 164 17.85 2.64 -7.17
CA ALA A 164 19.13 1.99 -7.33
C ALA A 164 19.68 1.44 -6.00
N SER A 165 19.85 0.11 -5.94
CA SER A 165 20.93 -0.68 -5.28
C SER A 165 20.52 -2.17 -5.28
N ASP A 166 19.27 -2.46 -4.94
CA ASP A 166 18.71 -3.83 -4.95
C ASP A 166 18.33 -4.31 -6.38
N PHE A 167 18.06 -3.36 -7.28
CA PHE A 167 17.73 -3.62 -8.69
C PHE A 167 18.86 -4.36 -9.41
N GLN A 168 20.12 -4.04 -9.07
CA GLN A 168 21.27 -4.63 -9.75
C GLN A 168 21.47 -6.10 -9.37
N TYR A 169 21.06 -6.53 -8.16
CA TYR A 169 21.18 -7.92 -7.74
C TYR A 169 20.07 -8.79 -8.28
N LEU A 170 18.81 -8.33 -8.29
CA LEU A 170 17.72 -9.18 -8.78
C LEU A 170 17.74 -9.31 -10.29
N VAL A 171 17.96 -8.21 -11.01
CA VAL A 171 18.22 -8.25 -12.45
C VAL A 171 19.52 -9.01 -12.76
N LYS A 172 20.59 -8.93 -11.95
CA LYS A 172 21.76 -9.83 -12.12
C LYS A 172 21.46 -11.30 -11.79
N VAL A 173 20.57 -11.61 -10.85
CA VAL A 173 20.23 -12.99 -10.49
C VAL A 173 19.37 -13.61 -11.58
N GLU A 174 18.43 -12.84 -12.16
CA GLU A 174 17.57 -13.31 -13.25
C GLU A 174 18.27 -13.24 -14.62
N LEU A 175 19.08 -12.21 -14.92
CA LEU A 175 19.86 -12.09 -16.17
C LEU A 175 21.13 -12.95 -16.19
N ARG A 176 21.87 -13.17 -15.08
CA ARG A 176 22.95 -14.18 -15.09
C ARG A 176 22.41 -15.61 -15.28
N CYS A 177 21.11 -15.84 -15.08
CA CYS A 177 20.45 -17.09 -15.45
C CYS A 177 19.98 -17.13 -16.92
N PHE A 178 20.15 -16.05 -17.68
CA PHE A 178 19.97 -15.99 -19.13
C PHE A 178 21.30 -16.21 -19.88
N ASP A 179 22.42 -15.72 -19.34
CA ASP A 179 23.74 -15.79 -19.99
C ASP A 179 24.46 -17.16 -19.93
N LEU A 180 23.90 -18.18 -19.27
CA LEU A 180 24.50 -19.52 -19.15
C LEU A 180 23.94 -20.57 -20.11
N ASN A 181 23.02 -20.21 -21.02
CA ASN A 181 22.48 -21.11 -22.06
C ASN A 181 22.58 -20.56 -23.49
N VAL A 182 23.38 -19.50 -23.72
CA VAL A 182 23.68 -18.98 -25.07
C VAL A 182 25.19 -18.76 -25.25
N ILE A 183 26.02 -19.74 -24.87
CA ILE A 183 27.39 -19.87 -25.41
C ILE A 183 27.67 -21.37 -25.54
N VAL A 184 27.66 -21.86 -26.80
CA VAL A 184 28.57 -22.93 -27.25
C VAL A 184 29.96 -22.34 -27.31
#